data_AF-A0A5R9DVH8-F1
#
_entry.id   AF-A0A5R9DVH8-F1
#
_cell.length_a   1.000
_cell.length_b   1.000
_cell.length_c   1.000
_cell.angle_alpha   90.00
_cell.angle_beta   90.00
_cell.angle_gamma   90.00
#
_symmetry.space_group_name_H-M   'P 1'
#
loop_
_entity.id
_entity.type
_entity.pdbx_description
1 polymer ?
#
loop_
_entity_poly.entity_id
_entity_poly.type
_entity_poly.pdbx_seq_one_letter_code
_entity_poly.pdbx_strand_id
1 'polypeptide(L)'
;MSNALLSPAGWLVLGLPWPTETRDGWGECAVAIAPTMIPRSLVSKGAGIALDLATGLARDPNDGPGKAVFFSDVTLWLDKQGKTWPDLGIDYEAVIDELLNAQVPQLYLTLTQKAHAILCDASREGLRLHYPNGDVEHVTPQLRQDVHDGIAQSLTRDWPSYIQGLIDSGALQTR
;
A
#
# COMPACT_ATOMS: atom_id res chain seq x y z
N MET A 1 22.04 3.33 -10.98
CA MET A 1 20.60 3.67 -11.07
C MET A 1 19.69 2.44 -11.20
N SER A 2 20.18 1.27 -11.67
CA SER A 2 19.39 0.02 -11.81
C SER A 2 18.84 -0.57 -10.50
N ASN A 3 19.53 -0.39 -9.37
CA ASN A 3 19.17 -1.06 -8.12
C ASN A 3 17.88 -0.53 -7.47
N ALA A 4 17.53 0.76 -7.67
CA ALA A 4 16.36 1.36 -7.03
C ALA A 4 15.03 0.93 -7.66
N LEU A 5 15.04 0.52 -8.94
CA LEU A 5 13.85 -0.02 -9.62
C LEU A 5 13.57 -1.46 -9.17
N LEU A 6 14.62 -2.27 -9.05
CA LEU A 6 14.51 -3.67 -8.62
C LEU A 6 14.33 -3.81 -7.11
N SER A 7 14.89 -2.89 -6.33
CA SER A 7 14.83 -2.88 -4.86
C SER A 7 14.50 -1.47 -4.35
N PRO A 8 13.22 -1.04 -4.44
CA PRO A 8 12.81 0.27 -3.96
C PRO A 8 12.96 0.39 -2.44
N ALA A 9 12.97 1.63 -1.94
CA ALA A 9 13.04 1.89 -0.50
C ALA A 9 11.81 1.39 0.26
N GLY A 10 10.67 1.29 -0.44
CA GLY A 10 9.41 0.75 0.06
C GLY A 10 8.34 0.84 -1.03
N TRP A 11 7.16 0.35 -0.69
CA TRP A 11 5.97 0.34 -1.52
C TRP A 11 4.84 1.05 -0.80
N LEU A 12 4.03 1.78 -1.56
CA LEU A 12 2.70 2.19 -1.14
C LEU A 12 1.73 1.10 -1.60
N VAL A 13 0.93 0.58 -0.68
CA VAL A 13 -0.08 -0.45 -0.95
C VAL A 13 -1.46 0.17 -0.80
N LEU A 14 -2.24 0.09 -1.87
CA LEU A 14 -3.61 0.58 -1.94
C LEU A 14 -4.58 -0.61 -1.81
N GLY A 15 -5.60 -0.47 -0.97
CA GLY A 15 -6.69 -1.43 -0.90
C GLY A 15 -7.67 -1.20 -2.04
N LEU A 16 -8.03 -2.26 -2.75
CA LEU A 16 -9.09 -2.25 -3.75
C LEU A 16 -10.39 -2.76 -3.13
N PRO A 17 -11.56 -2.53 -3.76
CA PRO A 17 -12.79 -3.19 -3.35
C PRO A 17 -12.60 -4.71 -3.27
N TRP A 18 -13.17 -5.34 -2.25
CA TRP A 18 -13.10 -6.79 -2.13
C TRP A 18 -13.81 -7.45 -3.33
N PRO A 19 -13.18 -8.39 -4.05
CA PRO A 19 -13.74 -8.94 -5.27
C PRO A 19 -14.97 -9.81 -5.00
N THR A 20 -15.90 -9.83 -5.95
CA THR A 20 -17.10 -10.69 -5.91
C THR A 20 -16.76 -12.15 -6.17
N GLU A 21 -15.74 -12.39 -7.01
CA GLU A 21 -15.22 -13.72 -7.30
C GLU A 21 -13.99 -13.99 -6.43
N THR A 22 -14.16 -14.85 -5.44
CA THR A 22 -13.07 -15.27 -4.54
C THR A 22 -12.91 -16.76 -4.61
N ARG A 23 -11.68 -17.23 -4.38
CA ARG A 23 -11.38 -18.65 -4.26
C ARG A 23 -10.88 -18.92 -2.86
N ASP A 24 -11.61 -19.74 -2.11
CA ASP A 24 -11.20 -20.20 -0.78
C ASP A 24 -10.86 -19.07 0.22
N GLY A 25 -11.55 -17.92 0.12
CA GLY A 25 -11.33 -16.75 0.99
C GLY A 25 -10.16 -15.84 0.60
N TRP A 26 -9.61 -16.04 -0.60
CA TRP A 26 -8.57 -15.21 -1.21
C TRP A 26 -9.12 -14.39 -2.37
N GLY A 27 -8.67 -13.15 -2.50
CA GLY A 27 -9.06 -12.24 -3.57
C GLY A 27 -7.93 -11.29 -3.96
N GLU A 28 -7.82 -10.97 -5.25
CA GLU A 28 -6.96 -9.88 -5.73
C GLU A 28 -7.62 -8.55 -5.35
N CYS A 29 -7.12 -7.93 -4.29
CA CYS A 29 -7.82 -6.85 -3.59
C CYS A 29 -6.89 -5.76 -3.08
N ALA A 30 -5.64 -5.76 -3.51
CA ALA A 30 -4.70 -4.69 -3.24
C ALA A 30 -3.71 -4.54 -4.39
N VAL A 31 -3.09 -3.37 -4.48
CA VAL A 31 -2.03 -3.11 -5.44
C VAL A 31 -0.88 -2.38 -4.77
N ALA A 32 0.35 -2.80 -5.11
CA ALA A 32 1.57 -2.19 -4.62
C ALA A 32 2.24 -1.38 -5.73
N ILE A 33 2.66 -0.16 -5.39
CA ILE A 33 3.37 0.76 -6.27
C ILE A 33 4.62 1.25 -5.54
N ALA A 34 5.76 1.30 -6.22
CA ALA A 34 6.97 1.91 -5.66
C ALA A 34 6.89 3.45 -5.81
N PRO A 35 6.79 4.23 -4.71
CA PRO A 35 6.59 5.68 -4.83
C PRO A 35 7.71 6.42 -5.57
N THR A 36 8.93 5.87 -5.54
CA THR A 36 10.10 6.43 -6.23
C THR A 36 10.04 6.28 -7.75
N MET A 37 9.15 5.44 -8.28
CA MET A 37 8.96 5.26 -9.73
C MET A 37 8.02 6.29 -10.35
N ILE A 38 7.28 7.06 -9.54
CA ILE A 38 6.34 8.08 -10.03
C ILE A 38 7.01 9.46 -9.91
N PRO A 39 7.37 10.11 -11.03
CA PRO A 39 7.86 11.49 -10.99
C PRO A 39 6.78 12.42 -10.44
N ARG A 40 7.12 13.24 -9.44
CA ARG A 40 6.18 14.19 -8.81
C ARG A 40 5.63 15.24 -9.78
N SER A 41 6.34 15.49 -10.87
CA SER A 41 5.88 16.37 -11.95
C SER A 41 4.77 15.77 -12.82
N LEU A 42 4.52 14.46 -12.72
CA LEU A 42 3.52 13.74 -13.52
C LEU A 42 2.25 13.41 -12.74
N VAL A 43 2.17 13.84 -11.48
CA VAL A 43 0.99 13.63 -10.63
C VAL A 43 0.51 14.94 -10.04
N SER A 44 -0.74 14.95 -9.60
CA SER A 44 -1.32 16.04 -8.84
C SER A 44 -0.52 16.30 -7.56
N LYS A 45 -0.66 17.51 -7.03
CA LYS A 45 -0.05 17.87 -5.74
C LYS A 45 -0.48 16.92 -4.62
N GLY A 46 -1.75 16.49 -4.62
CA GLY A 46 -2.29 15.57 -3.61
C GLY A 46 -1.64 14.19 -3.68
N ALA A 47 -1.57 13.61 -4.87
CA ALA A 47 -0.88 12.33 -5.07
C ALA A 47 0.61 12.42 -4.76
N GLY A 48 1.27 13.53 -5.13
CA GLY A 48 2.66 13.78 -4.77
C GLY A 48 2.90 13.77 -3.26
N ILE A 49 2.04 14.45 -2.49
CA ILE A 49 2.09 14.46 -1.02
C ILE A 49 1.88 13.05 -0.46
N ALA A 50 0.89 12.30 -0.94
CA ALA A 50 0.63 10.94 -0.47
C ALA A 50 1.86 10.01 -0.69
N LEU A 51 2.49 10.10 -1.86
CA LEU A 51 3.69 9.34 -2.19
C LEU A 51 4.90 9.72 -1.33
N ASP A 52 5.05 11.02 -1.00
CA ASP A 52 6.12 11.52 -0.13
C ASP A 52 5.92 11.08 1.31
N LEU A 53 4.69 11.16 1.84
CA LEU A 53 4.35 10.67 3.18
C LEU A 53 4.60 9.17 3.29
N ALA A 54 4.17 8.38 2.29
CA ALA A 54 4.44 6.95 2.25
C ALA A 54 5.95 6.65 2.23
N THR A 55 6.73 7.41 1.46
CA THR A 55 8.19 7.26 1.43
C THR A 55 8.84 7.60 2.78
N GLY A 56 8.32 8.61 3.49
CA GLY A 56 8.76 8.97 4.83
C GLY A 56 8.47 7.89 5.85
N LEU A 57 7.22 7.40 5.89
CA LEU A 57 6.77 6.33 6.79
C LEU A 57 7.53 5.02 6.56
N ALA A 58 7.86 4.70 5.31
CA ALA A 58 8.64 3.51 4.98
C ALA A 58 10.07 3.54 5.58
N ARG A 59 10.58 4.72 5.89
CA ARG A 59 11.95 4.96 6.39
C ARG A 59 12.00 5.25 7.88
N ASP A 60 10.86 5.38 8.56
CA ASP A 60 10.81 5.70 9.98
C ASP A 60 11.35 4.49 10.79
N PRO A 61 12.52 4.63 11.44
CA PRO A 61 13.20 3.51 12.08
C PRO A 61 12.69 3.20 13.49
N ASN A 62 11.80 4.03 14.06
CA ASN A 62 11.34 3.85 15.44
C ASN A 62 9.92 3.27 15.50
N ASP A 63 9.01 3.73 14.64
CA ASP A 63 7.58 3.38 14.72
C ASP A 63 6.88 3.31 13.34
N GLY A 64 7.64 3.28 12.24
CA GLY A 64 7.08 3.19 10.89
C GLY A 64 6.48 1.81 10.57
N PRO A 65 5.49 1.71 9.67
CA PRO A 65 4.93 0.43 9.23
C PRO A 65 5.92 -0.44 8.42
N GLY A 66 7.15 0.05 8.21
CA GLY A 66 8.19 -0.63 7.43
C GLY A 66 8.00 -0.44 5.93
N LYS A 67 8.59 -1.34 5.14
CA LYS A 67 8.68 -1.16 3.68
C LYS A 67 7.35 -1.27 2.94
N ALA A 68 6.32 -1.88 3.51
CA ALA A 68 5.00 -1.98 2.90
C ALA A 68 4.04 -1.02 3.62
N VAL A 69 4.01 0.23 3.17
CA VAL A 69 3.15 1.26 3.76
C VAL A 69 1.77 1.15 3.14
N PHE A 70 0.75 0.96 3.95
CA PHE A 70 -0.63 0.96 3.48
C PHE A 70 -1.12 2.40 3.37
N PHE A 71 -2.00 2.68 2.40
CA PHE A 71 -2.62 4.01 2.32
C PHE A 71 -3.40 4.39 3.60
N SER A 72 -3.92 3.37 4.29
CA SER A 72 -4.53 3.51 5.62
C SER A 72 -3.53 3.97 6.69
N ASP A 73 -2.24 3.60 6.60
CA ASP A 73 -1.21 4.10 7.53
C ASP A 73 -0.98 5.59 7.34
N VAL A 74 -1.00 6.07 6.09
CA VAL A 74 -0.86 7.51 5.81
C VAL A 74 -2.05 8.26 6.40
N THR A 75 -3.25 7.71 6.24
CA THR A 75 -4.48 8.27 6.84
C THR A 75 -4.41 8.27 8.37
N LEU A 76 -4.01 7.15 8.99
CA LEU A 76 -3.85 7.03 10.44
C LEU A 76 -2.76 7.97 10.97
N TRP A 77 -1.66 8.14 10.23
CA TRP A 77 -0.60 9.06 10.59
C TRP A 77 -1.08 10.51 10.57
N LEU A 78 -1.82 10.93 9.51
CA LEU A 78 -2.42 12.26 9.45
C LEU A 78 -3.33 12.52 10.64
N ASP A 79 -4.18 11.53 10.94
CA ASP A 79 -5.09 11.60 12.07
C ASP A 79 -4.33 11.73 13.40
N LYS A 80 -3.24 10.97 13.62
CA LYS A 80 -2.35 11.15 14.79
C LYS A 80 -1.72 12.55 14.85
N GLN A 81 -1.52 13.23 13.73
CA GLN A 81 -1.09 14.64 13.67
C GLN A 81 -2.23 15.64 13.87
N GLY A 82 -3.46 15.18 14.11
CA GLY A 82 -4.65 16.03 14.21
C GLY A 82 -5.07 16.64 12.88
N LYS A 83 -4.78 15.95 11.77
CA LYS A 83 -5.08 16.38 10.40
C LYS A 83 -5.89 15.34 9.65
N THR A 84 -6.58 15.81 8.61
CA THR A 84 -7.27 14.99 7.63
C THR A 84 -6.76 15.30 6.22
N TRP A 85 -7.14 14.49 5.24
CA TRP A 85 -6.84 14.78 3.83
C TRP A 85 -7.44 16.13 3.36
N PRO A 86 -8.71 16.46 3.68
CA PRO A 86 -9.27 17.78 3.37
C PRO A 86 -8.53 18.96 4.00
N ASP A 87 -7.94 18.82 5.20
CA ASP A 87 -7.12 19.89 5.82
C ASP A 87 -5.87 20.22 4.98
N LEU A 88 -5.42 19.28 4.15
CA LEU A 88 -4.34 19.46 3.18
C LEU A 88 -4.84 19.92 1.80
N GLY A 89 -6.16 20.08 1.62
CA GLY A 89 -6.81 20.32 0.34
C GLY A 89 -6.76 19.11 -0.59
N ILE A 90 -6.75 17.89 -0.04
CA ILE A 90 -6.62 16.64 -0.80
C ILE A 90 -7.94 15.86 -0.75
N ASP A 91 -8.46 15.52 -1.92
CA ASP A 91 -9.46 14.48 -2.10
C ASP A 91 -8.73 13.12 -2.21
N TYR A 92 -8.84 12.28 -1.18
CA TYR A 92 -8.09 11.04 -1.13
C TYR A 92 -8.61 10.00 -2.13
N GLU A 93 -9.90 10.03 -2.49
CA GLU A 93 -10.48 9.11 -3.47
C GLU A 93 -9.94 9.42 -4.85
N ALA A 94 -9.93 10.71 -5.22
CA ALA A 94 -9.31 11.16 -6.45
C ALA A 94 -7.80 10.84 -6.52
N VAL A 95 -7.09 10.89 -5.38
CA VAL A 95 -5.68 10.46 -5.30
C VAL A 95 -5.53 8.96 -5.51
N ILE A 96 -6.37 8.13 -4.89
CA ILE A 96 -6.33 6.68 -5.12
C ILE A 96 -6.59 6.39 -6.60
N ASP A 97 -7.64 6.96 -7.19
CA ASP A 97 -7.97 6.78 -8.61
C ASP A 97 -6.83 7.23 -9.53
N GLU A 98 -6.20 8.38 -9.25
CA GLU A 98 -5.04 8.86 -10.01
C GLU A 98 -3.88 7.86 -9.96
N LEU A 99 -3.54 7.36 -8.76
CA LEU A 99 -2.44 6.41 -8.57
C LEU A 99 -2.73 5.05 -9.23
N LEU A 100 -3.97 4.57 -9.20
CA LEU A 100 -4.39 3.35 -9.87
C LEU A 100 -4.30 3.47 -11.40
N ASN A 101 -4.55 4.66 -11.95
CA ASN A 101 -4.47 4.92 -13.39
C ASN A 101 -3.07 5.34 -13.86
N ALA A 102 -2.10 5.48 -12.95
CA ALA A 102 -0.74 5.89 -13.27
C ALA A 102 -0.05 4.83 -14.15
N GLN A 103 0.60 5.30 -15.23
CA GLN A 103 1.35 4.47 -16.17
C GLN A 103 2.73 4.10 -15.61
N VAL A 104 2.74 3.40 -14.49
CA VAL A 104 3.92 2.89 -13.80
C VAL A 104 3.74 1.41 -13.48
N PRO A 105 4.82 0.66 -13.18
CA PRO A 105 4.70 -0.72 -12.73
C PRO A 105 3.83 -0.82 -11.47
N GLN A 106 2.83 -1.70 -11.51
CA GLN A 106 1.91 -1.98 -10.41
C GLN A 106 1.82 -3.49 -10.22
N LEU A 107 1.98 -3.95 -8.98
CA LEU A 107 1.90 -5.37 -8.64
C LEU A 107 0.63 -5.63 -7.83
N TYR A 108 -0.30 -6.37 -8.42
CA TYR A 108 -1.56 -6.75 -7.77
C TYR A 108 -1.34 -7.89 -6.78
N LEU A 109 -2.00 -7.80 -5.63
CA LEU A 109 -1.81 -8.69 -4.49
C LEU A 109 -3.10 -9.47 -4.21
N THR A 110 -2.97 -10.78 -4.17
CA THR A 110 -4.02 -11.68 -3.66
C THR A 110 -3.86 -11.82 -2.15
N LEU A 111 -4.86 -11.36 -1.39
CA LEU A 111 -4.85 -11.39 0.06
C LEU A 111 -6.04 -12.20 0.59
N THR A 112 -5.94 -12.64 1.84
CA THR A 112 -7.10 -13.13 2.59
C THR A 112 -8.01 -11.97 2.97
N GLN A 113 -9.29 -12.25 3.22
CA GLN A 113 -10.25 -11.24 3.66
C GLN A 113 -9.80 -10.54 4.96
N LYS A 114 -9.16 -11.28 5.87
CA LYS A 114 -8.60 -10.74 7.11
C LYS A 114 -7.46 -9.76 6.83
N ALA A 115 -6.50 -10.13 6.00
CA ALA A 115 -5.38 -9.26 5.66
C ALA A 115 -5.84 -8.01 4.91
N HIS A 116 -6.83 -8.13 4.02
CA HIS A 116 -7.46 -6.99 3.34
C HIS A 116 -8.14 -6.03 4.30
N ALA A 117 -8.92 -6.55 5.25
CA ALA A 117 -9.59 -5.71 6.24
C ALA A 117 -8.56 -4.94 7.11
N ILE A 118 -7.48 -5.60 7.52
CA ILE A 118 -6.37 -4.97 8.26
C ILE A 118 -5.68 -3.89 7.40
N LEU A 119 -5.44 -4.18 6.12
CA LEU A 119 -4.84 -3.24 5.18
C LEU A 119 -5.68 -1.97 5.02
N CYS A 120 -7.01 -2.09 5.00
CA CYS A 120 -7.93 -0.97 4.83
C CYS A 120 -8.24 -0.21 6.14
N ASP A 121 -7.85 -0.74 7.30
CA ASP A 121 -8.13 -0.11 8.60
C ASP A 121 -7.17 1.06 8.87
N ALA A 122 -7.74 2.26 9.01
CA ALA A 122 -7.05 3.48 9.43
C ALA A 122 -7.52 3.98 10.82
N SER A 123 -8.23 3.15 11.59
CA SER A 123 -8.78 3.56 12.88
C SER A 123 -7.72 3.65 13.98
N ARG A 124 -7.92 4.57 14.94
CA ARG A 124 -7.06 4.66 16.14
C ARG A 124 -7.29 3.51 17.11
N GLU A 125 -8.53 3.05 17.20
CA GLU A 125 -8.97 2.05 18.17
C GLU A 125 -8.60 0.63 17.76
N GLY A 126 -8.23 0.43 16.48
CA GLY A 126 -7.92 -0.86 15.89
C GLY A 126 -9.16 -1.58 15.36
N LEU A 127 -8.90 -2.56 14.49
CA LEU A 127 -9.94 -3.33 13.81
C LEU A 127 -10.54 -4.44 14.69
N ARG A 128 -11.86 -4.56 14.69
CA ARG A 128 -12.59 -5.72 15.25
C ARG A 128 -13.25 -6.50 14.12
N LEU A 129 -12.99 -7.80 14.08
CA LEU A 129 -13.56 -8.72 13.11
C LEU A 129 -14.67 -9.54 13.78
N HIS A 130 -15.88 -9.44 13.23
CA HIS A 130 -17.04 -10.17 13.71
C HIS A 130 -17.28 -11.39 12.81
N TYR A 131 -17.31 -12.58 13.41
CA TYR A 131 -17.48 -13.84 12.70
C TYR A 131 -18.93 -14.34 12.78
N PRO A 132 -19.40 -15.14 11.80
CA PRO A 132 -20.78 -15.65 11.79
C PRO A 132 -21.14 -16.54 12.99
N ASN A 133 -20.15 -17.13 13.66
CA ASN A 133 -20.34 -17.93 14.87
C ASN A 133 -20.52 -17.07 16.13
N GLY A 134 -20.50 -15.73 16.02
CA GLY A 134 -20.61 -14.79 17.13
C GLY A 134 -19.28 -14.38 17.75
N ASP A 135 -18.16 -14.95 17.31
CA ASP A 135 -16.84 -14.57 17.81
C ASP A 135 -16.45 -13.19 17.34
N VAL A 136 -15.69 -12.49 18.19
CA VAL A 136 -15.10 -11.18 17.88
C VAL A 136 -13.61 -11.27 18.10
N GLU A 137 -12.83 -11.08 17.04
CA GLU A 137 -11.38 -10.97 17.11
C GLU A 137 -10.99 -9.49 17.11
N HIS A 138 -10.15 -9.10 18.08
CA HIS A 138 -9.52 -7.78 18.07
C HIS A 138 -8.16 -7.88 17.41
N VAL A 139 -7.96 -7.14 16.32
CA VAL A 139 -6.68 -7.09 15.61
C VAL A 139 -5.67 -6.37 16.50
N THR A 140 -4.65 -7.10 16.92
CA THR A 140 -3.57 -6.56 17.75
C THR A 140 -2.57 -5.77 16.90
N PRO A 141 -1.80 -4.84 17.50
CA PRO A 141 -0.69 -4.18 16.81
C PRO A 141 0.31 -5.18 16.21
N GLN A 142 0.58 -6.28 16.92
CA GLN A 142 1.46 -7.34 16.41
C GLN A 142 0.89 -8.00 15.16
N LEU A 143 -0.40 -8.36 15.16
CA LEU A 143 -1.04 -8.96 13.99
C LEU A 143 -1.04 -7.99 12.79
N ARG A 144 -1.24 -6.69 13.03
CA ARG A 144 -1.09 -5.68 11.98
C ARG A 144 0.34 -5.68 11.42
N GLN A 145 1.35 -5.68 12.29
CA GLN A 145 2.75 -5.74 11.88
C GLN A 145 3.07 -7.03 11.10
N ASP A 146 2.54 -8.17 11.51
CA ASP A 146 2.73 -9.44 10.81
C ASP A 146 2.17 -9.38 9.38
N VAL A 147 1.06 -8.67 9.16
CA VAL A 147 0.49 -8.44 7.81
C VAL A 147 1.40 -7.51 6.99
N HIS A 148 1.91 -6.42 7.58
CA HIS A 148 2.92 -5.57 6.92
C HIS A 148 4.14 -6.38 6.49
N ASP A 149 4.71 -7.15 7.42
CA ASP A 149 5.90 -7.94 7.19
C ASP A 149 5.67 -9.02 6.13
N GLY A 150 4.53 -9.71 6.15
CA GLY A 150 4.16 -10.70 5.13
C GLY A 150 4.02 -10.11 3.73
N ILE A 151 3.41 -8.93 3.61
CA ILE A 151 3.29 -8.22 2.32
C ILE A 151 4.66 -7.71 1.88
N ALA A 152 5.46 -7.12 2.77
CA ALA A 152 6.81 -6.63 2.47
C ALA A 152 7.75 -7.76 2.03
N GLN A 153 7.67 -8.94 2.68
CA GLN A 153 8.42 -10.13 2.28
C GLN A 153 8.02 -10.62 0.88
N SER A 154 6.71 -10.65 0.59
CA SER A 154 6.21 -11.05 -0.74
C SER A 154 6.67 -10.07 -1.82
N LEU A 155 6.55 -8.77 -1.57
CA LEU A 155 7.02 -7.74 -2.50
C LEU A 155 8.54 -7.80 -2.70
N THR A 156 9.32 -8.01 -1.63
CA THR A 156 10.78 -8.15 -1.74
C THR A 156 11.18 -9.36 -2.59
N ARG A 157 10.41 -10.45 -2.52
CA ARG A 157 10.65 -11.66 -3.31
C ARG A 157 10.24 -11.50 -4.77
N ASP A 158 9.05 -10.93 -5.02
CA ASP A 158 8.40 -11.01 -6.34
C ASP A 158 8.60 -9.75 -7.19
N TRP A 159 8.82 -8.59 -6.58
CA TRP A 159 9.02 -7.32 -7.28
C TRP A 159 10.22 -7.31 -8.24
N PRO A 160 11.42 -7.81 -7.86
CA PRO A 160 12.59 -7.72 -8.72
C PRO A 160 12.41 -8.48 -10.04
N SER A 161 11.86 -9.70 -9.99
CA SER A 161 11.62 -10.50 -11.19
C SER A 161 10.50 -9.92 -12.06
N TYR A 162 9.45 -9.38 -11.43
CA TYR A 162 8.39 -8.64 -12.13
C TYR A 162 8.95 -7.45 -12.91
N ILE A 163 9.72 -6.57 -12.27
CA ILE A 163 10.33 -5.41 -12.92
C ILE A 163 11.33 -5.83 -14.00
N GLN A 164 12.14 -6.86 -13.75
CA GLN A 164 13.08 -7.36 -14.76
C GLN A 164 12.35 -7.84 -16.01
N GLY A 165 11.22 -8.55 -15.86
CA GLY A 165 10.38 -8.96 -16.99
C GLY A 165 9.82 -7.78 -17.80
N LEU A 166 9.48 -6.66 -17.14
CA LEU A 166 9.07 -5.44 -17.84
C LEU A 166 10.22 -4.77 -18.60
N ILE A 167 11.44 -4.82 -18.06
CA ILE A 167 12.64 -4.31 -18.73
C ILE A 167 12.96 -5.17 -19.96
N ASP A 168 12.98 -6.49 -19.78
CA ASP A 168 13.35 -7.45 -20.82
C ASP A 168 12.36 -7.44 -22.00
N SER A 169 11.07 -7.17 -21.72
CA SER A 169 10.03 -7.00 -22.76
C SER A 169 10.01 -5.62 -23.40
N GLY A 170 10.82 -4.66 -22.91
CA GLY A 170 10.84 -3.28 -23.38
C GLY A 170 9.66 -2.43 -22.91
N ALA A 171 8.79 -2.97 -22.04
CA ALA A 171 7.68 -2.25 -21.44
C ALA A 171 8.13 -1.18 -20.42
N LEU A 172 9.34 -1.33 -19.85
CA LEU A 172 9.98 -0.34 -18.98
C LEU A 172 11.36 0.01 -19.52
N GLN A 173 11.60 1.29 -19.83
CA GLN A 173 12.91 1.78 -20.28
C GLN A 173 13.72 2.33 -19.10
N THR A 174 14.89 1.76 -18.85
CA THR A 174 15.86 2.28 -17.88
C THR A 174 16.84 3.22 -18.59
N ARG A 175 16.47 4.48 -18.80
CA ARG A 175 17.41 5.50 -19.29
C ARG A 175 18.25 6.07 -18.16
#